data_AF-A0A257JDA6-F1
#
_entry.id   AF-A0A257JDA6-F1
#
_cell.length_a   1.000
_cell.length_b   1.000
_cell.length_c   1.000
_cell.angle_alpha   90.00
_cell.angle_beta   90.00
_cell.angle_gamma   90.00
#
_symmetry.space_group_name_H-M   'P 1'
#
loop_
_entity.id
_entity.type
_entity.pdbx_description
1 polymer ?
#
loop_
_entity_poly.entity_id
_entity_poly.type
_entity_poly.pdbx_seq_one_letter_code
_entity_poly.pdbx_strand_id
1 'polypeptide(L)'
;LLEQIWLPLPAFDALAASDTAAWGDLLYPVYAERCGVFVQRAVDEITFAPFTAAQARPLGLAPGHPAAVVTRSAFDLAGRCVEHRITRGDAHAFHYTVTLT
;
A
#
# COMPACT_ATOMS: atom_id res chain seq x y z
N LEU A 1 3.51 -8.95 -5.44
CA LEU A 1 2.32 -8.08 -5.24
C LEU A 1 2.43 -6.91 -6.20
N LEU A 2 1.31 -6.28 -6.56
CA LEU A 2 1.30 -5.02 -7.29
C LEU A 2 0.68 -3.94 -6.40
N GLU A 3 1.44 -2.87 -6.14
CA GLU A 3 1.05 -1.83 -5.19
C GLU A 3 1.04 -0.46 -5.83
N GLN A 4 0.05 0.35 -5.45
CA GLN A 4 -0.05 1.76 -5.82
C GLN A 4 -0.30 2.55 -4.54
N ILE A 5 0.49 3.60 -4.33
CA ILE A 5 0.50 4.37 -3.09
C ILE A 5 0.37 5.85 -3.45
N TRP A 6 -0.57 6.52 -2.79
CA TRP A 6 -0.78 7.96 -2.89
C TRP A 6 -0.46 8.59 -1.54
N LEU A 7 0.42 9.58 -1.58
CA LEU A 7 0.93 10.29 -0.41
C LEU A 7 0.68 11.79 -0.61
N PRO A 8 0.15 12.51 0.39
CA PRO A 8 -0.20 13.92 0.24
C PRO A 8 1.03 14.81 0.26
N LEU A 9 1.14 15.69 -0.74
CA LEU A 9 2.06 16.81 -0.71
C LEU A 9 1.43 18.01 0.03
N PRO A 10 2.22 18.86 0.72
CA PRO A 10 3.69 18.87 0.78
C PRO A 10 4.30 17.93 1.84
N ALA A 11 3.48 17.22 2.63
CA ALA A 11 3.97 16.44 3.76
C ALA A 11 5.00 15.36 3.37
N PHE A 12 4.95 14.87 2.13
CA PHE A 12 5.87 13.86 1.60
C PHE A 12 6.87 14.41 0.57
N ASP A 13 7.10 15.72 0.49
CA ASP A 13 8.06 16.32 -0.47
C ASP A 13 9.46 15.72 -0.32
N ALA A 14 9.93 15.52 0.92
CA ALA A 14 11.23 14.92 1.20
C ALA A 14 11.33 13.48 0.69
N LEU A 15 10.24 12.72 0.73
CA LEU A 15 10.18 11.37 0.18
C LEU A 15 10.11 11.38 -1.34
N ALA A 16 9.32 12.29 -1.93
CA ALA A 16 9.19 12.44 -3.38
C ALA A 16 10.51 12.83 -4.05
N ALA A 17 11.37 13.59 -3.36
CA ALA A 17 12.71 13.94 -3.81
C ALA A 17 13.78 12.88 -3.51
N SER A 18 13.43 11.80 -2.79
CA SER A 18 14.38 10.76 -2.38
C SER A 18 14.50 9.64 -3.42
N ASP A 19 15.65 8.95 -3.40
CA ASP A 19 15.86 7.73 -4.18
C ASP A 19 15.09 6.56 -3.55
N THR A 20 14.19 5.94 -4.33
CA THR A 20 13.39 4.79 -3.91
C THR A 20 14.24 3.56 -3.66
N ALA A 21 15.44 3.44 -4.26
CA ALA A 21 16.37 2.36 -3.96
C ALA A 21 16.95 2.43 -2.53
N ALA A 22 16.87 3.61 -1.90
CA ALA A 22 17.30 3.82 -0.52
C ALA A 22 16.14 3.68 0.50
N TRP A 23 14.97 3.23 0.05
CA TRP A 23 13.86 2.90 0.94
C TRP A 23 14.11 1.51 1.51
N GLY A 24 14.03 1.37 2.84
CA GLY A 24 14.07 0.06 3.47
C GLY A 24 12.82 -0.75 3.17
N ASP A 25 12.76 -1.97 3.71
CA ASP A 25 11.65 -2.91 3.46
C ASP A 25 10.30 -2.43 4.03
N LEU A 26 10.32 -1.47 4.95
CA LEU A 26 9.14 -0.96 5.65
C LEU A 26 8.94 0.53 5.36
N LEU A 27 7.77 0.88 4.83
CA LEU A 27 7.46 2.26 4.45
C LEU A 27 7.23 3.20 5.63
N TYR A 28 6.57 2.76 6.70
CA TYR A 28 6.23 3.65 7.82
C TYR A 28 7.46 4.18 8.59
N PRO A 29 8.51 3.38 8.85
CA PRO A 29 9.79 3.91 9.33
C PRO A 29 10.36 4.99 8.42
N VAL A 30 10.33 4.77 7.10
CA VAL A 30 10.81 5.75 6.11
C VAL A 30 9.99 7.05 6.17
N TYR A 31 8.67 6.97 6.35
CA TYR A 31 7.80 8.14 6.50
C TYR A 31 8.14 8.94 7.76
N ALA A 32 8.35 8.25 8.89
CA ALA A 32 8.71 8.88 10.15
C ALA A 32 10.09 9.55 10.06
N GLU A 33 11.10 8.85 9.56
CA GLU A 33 12.48 9.31 9.50
C GLU A 33 12.67 10.46 8.50
N ARG A 34 12.06 10.36 7.31
CA ARG A 34 12.28 11.34 6.23
C ARG A 34 11.29 12.48 6.22
N CYS A 35 10.05 12.25 6.67
CA CYS A 35 8.96 13.22 6.56
C CYS A 35 8.38 13.66 7.91
N GLY A 36 8.77 13.02 9.03
CA GLY A 36 8.15 13.28 10.33
C GLY A 36 6.67 12.87 10.37
N VAL A 37 6.23 12.00 9.46
CA VAL A 37 4.84 11.52 9.39
C VAL A 37 4.72 10.18 10.10
N PHE A 38 3.94 10.15 11.18
CA PHE A 38 3.73 8.96 11.99
C PHE A 38 2.32 8.40 11.76
N VAL A 39 2.22 7.14 11.36
CA VAL A 39 0.94 6.44 11.23
C VAL A 39 0.54 5.84 12.58
N GLN A 40 -0.65 6.18 13.05
CA GLN A 40 -1.23 5.66 14.29
C GLN A 40 -2.28 4.56 14.04
N ARG A 41 -3.05 4.71 12.96
CA ARG A 41 -4.18 3.83 12.65
C ARG A 41 -4.23 3.56 11.15
N ALA A 42 -4.62 2.36 10.76
CA ALA A 42 -4.96 2.03 9.38
C ALA A 42 -6.34 1.38 9.33
N VAL A 43 -7.04 1.58 8.21
CA VAL A 43 -8.29 0.89 7.88
C VAL A 43 -8.07 0.18 6.56
N ASP A 44 -8.32 -1.12 6.56
CA ASP A 44 -8.17 -1.98 5.39
C ASP A 44 -9.55 -2.46 4.93
N GLU A 45 -9.86 -2.19 3.66
CA GLU A 45 -10.98 -2.79 2.94
C GLU A 45 -10.45 -3.90 2.04
N ILE A 46 -11.00 -5.11 2.19
CA ILE A 46 -10.55 -6.30 1.46
C ILE A 46 -11.64 -6.70 0.46
N THR A 47 -11.29 -6.73 -0.82
CA THR A 47 -12.16 -7.10 -1.93
C THR A 47 -11.48 -8.10 -2.85
N PHE A 48 -12.24 -8.65 -3.80
CA PHE A 48 -11.72 -9.58 -4.81
C PHE A 48 -12.16 -9.11 -6.19
N ALA A 49 -11.22 -9.10 -7.13
CA ALA A 49 -11.48 -8.69 -8.51
C ALA A 49 -10.49 -9.39 -9.45
N PRO A 50 -10.85 -9.67 -10.72
CA PRO A 50 -9.89 -10.19 -11.69
C PRO A 50 -8.80 -9.15 -12.00
N PHE A 51 -7.57 -9.61 -12.19
CA PHE A 51 -6.51 -8.76 -12.72
C PHE A 51 -6.82 -8.32 -14.16
N THR A 52 -6.65 -7.04 -14.45
CA THR A 52 -6.52 -6.56 -15.84
C THR A 52 -5.21 -7.05 -16.45
N ALA A 53 -5.09 -7.04 -17.77
CA ALA A 53 -3.85 -7.43 -18.44
C ALA A 53 -2.63 -6.59 -18.02
N ALA A 54 -2.84 -5.30 -17.75
CA ALA A 54 -1.78 -4.39 -17.28
C ALA A 54 -1.31 -4.74 -15.87
N GLN A 55 -2.23 -5.16 -15.00
CA GLN A 55 -1.90 -5.53 -13.62
C GLN A 55 -1.31 -6.94 -13.51
N ALA A 56 -1.76 -7.89 -14.35
CA ALA A 56 -1.30 -9.27 -14.32
C ALA A 56 0.14 -9.43 -14.84
N ARG A 57 0.52 -8.65 -15.86
CA ARG A 57 1.83 -8.70 -16.52
C ARG A 57 3.03 -8.60 -15.56
N PRO A 58 3.15 -7.59 -14.68
CA PRO A 58 4.29 -7.49 -13.77
C PRO A 58 4.35 -8.63 -12.75
N LEU A 59 3.27 -9.38 -12.57
CA LEU A 59 3.18 -10.52 -11.66
C LEU A 59 3.39 -11.87 -12.38
N GLY A 60 3.55 -11.88 -13.71
CA GLY A 60 3.64 -13.12 -14.49
C GLY A 60 2.33 -13.93 -14.52
N LEU A 61 1.19 -13.28 -14.27
CA LEU A 61 -0.12 -13.93 -14.21
C LEU A 61 -0.92 -13.71 -15.50
N ALA A 62 -1.94 -14.55 -15.72
CA ALA A 62 -2.87 -14.37 -16.81
C ALA A 62 -3.84 -13.20 -16.55
N PRO A 63 -4.25 -12.42 -17.57
CA PRO A 63 -5.40 -11.54 -17.46
C PRO A 63 -6.65 -12.33 -17.01
N GLY A 64 -7.47 -11.75 -16.13
CA GLY A 64 -8.62 -12.44 -15.55
C GLY A 64 -8.29 -13.30 -14.33
N HIS A 65 -7.01 -13.54 -14.02
CA HIS A 65 -6.59 -14.27 -12.82
C HIS A 65 -7.14 -13.57 -11.55
N PRO A 66 -7.70 -14.32 -10.59
CA PRO A 66 -8.33 -13.71 -9.42
C PRO A 66 -7.30 -12.98 -8.55
N ALA A 67 -7.63 -11.74 -8.17
CA ALA A 67 -6.82 -10.95 -7.26
C ALA A 67 -7.53 -10.75 -5.92
N ALA A 68 -6.76 -10.88 -4.83
CA ALA A 68 -7.11 -10.26 -3.56
C ALA A 68 -6.66 -8.79 -3.62
N VAL A 69 -7.56 -7.88 -3.25
CA VAL A 69 -7.33 -6.43 -3.30
C VAL A 69 -7.51 -5.86 -1.91
N VAL A 70 -6.45 -5.26 -1.37
CA VAL A 70 -6.47 -4.56 -0.09
C VAL A 70 -6.34 -3.08 -0.35
N THR A 71 -7.39 -2.33 0.00
CA THR A 71 -7.38 -0.86 -0.02
C THR A 71 -7.17 -0.37 1.41
N ARG A 72 -6.00 0.22 1.65
CA ARG A 72 -5.59 0.77 2.93
C ARG A 72 -5.72 2.28 2.94
N SER A 73 -6.31 2.82 4.01
CA SER A 73 -6.17 4.23 4.37
C SER A 73 -5.45 4.34 5.72
N ALA A 74 -4.32 5.04 5.76
CA ALA A 74 -3.52 5.23 6.97
C ALA A 74 -3.68 6.65 7.52
N PHE A 75 -3.74 6.77 8.84
CA PHE A 75 -4.04 8.01 9.55
C PHE A 75 -2.96 8.35 10.56
N ASP A 76 -2.62 9.64 10.65
CA ASP A 76 -1.66 10.15 11.63
C ASP A 76 -2.24 10.31 13.04
N LEU A 77 -1.41 10.79 13.96
CA LEU A 77 -1.79 11.07 15.36
C LEU A 77 -2.91 12.13 15.50
N ALA A 78 -3.10 12.97 14.49
CA ALA A 78 -4.18 13.96 14.44
C ALA A 78 -5.43 13.43 13.73
N GLY A 79 -5.43 12.17 13.31
CA GLY A 79 -6.53 11.53 12.59
C GLY A 79 -6.64 11.92 11.12
N ARG A 80 -5.63 12.57 10.53
CA ARG A 80 -5.62 12.95 9.11
C ARG A 80 -5.18 11.76 8.27
N CYS A 81 -5.82 11.54 7.11
CA CYS A 81 -5.38 10.51 6.17
C CYS A 81 -4.05 10.94 5.53
N VAL A 82 -3.01 10.12 5.70
CA VAL A 82 -1.64 10.39 5.22
C VAL A 82 -1.16 9.38 4.19
N GLU A 83 -1.88 8.29 3.97
CA GLU A 83 -1.61 7.33 2.90
C GLU A 83 -2.93 6.75 2.41
N HIS A 84 -3.05 6.63 1.09
CA HIS A 84 -3.97 5.68 0.47
C HIS A 84 -3.17 4.67 -0.33
N ARG A 85 -3.37 3.37 -0.09
CA ARG A 85 -2.62 2.31 -0.77
C ARG A 85 -3.57 1.24 -1.28
N ILE A 86 -3.36 0.82 -2.51
CA ILE A 86 -4.05 -0.33 -3.09
C ILE A 86 -3.02 -1.41 -3.40
N THR A 87 -3.12 -2.53 -2.69
CA THR A 87 -2.29 -3.72 -2.88
C THR A 87 -3.12 -4.79 -3.56
N ARG A 88 -2.56 -5.39 -4.63
CA ARG A 88 -3.17 -6.51 -5.35
C ARG A 88 -2.24 -7.72 -5.31
N GLY A 89 -2.77 -8.84 -4.86
CA GLY A 89 -2.05 -10.11 -4.77
C GLY A 89 -2.79 -11.23 -5.49
N ASP A 90 -2.04 -12.27 -5.89
CA ASP A 90 -2.62 -13.51 -6.39
C ASP A 90 -3.56 -14.12 -5.33
N ALA A 91 -4.86 -14.22 -5.62
CA ALA A 91 -5.84 -14.76 -4.67
C ALA A 91 -5.59 -16.23 -4.29
N HIS A 92 -4.83 -16.98 -5.09
CA HIS A 92 -4.47 -18.37 -4.77
C HIS A 92 -3.34 -18.49 -3.74
N ALA A 93 -2.51 -17.45 -3.61
CA ALA A 93 -1.32 -17.48 -2.75
C ALA A 93 -1.36 -16.41 -1.63
N PHE A 94 -2.21 -15.40 -1.75
CA PHE A 94 -2.31 -14.30 -0.81
C PHE A 94 -3.00 -14.74 0.49
N HIS A 95 -2.36 -14.45 1.61
CA HIS A 95 -2.89 -14.70 2.94
C HIS A 95 -2.98 -13.39 3.71
N TYR A 96 -4.14 -13.13 4.31
CA TYR A 96 -4.37 -11.98 5.17
C TYR A 96 -4.85 -12.47 6.53
N THR A 97 -4.15 -12.09 7.60
CA THR A 97 -4.48 -12.48 8.96
C THR A 97 -4.90 -11.26 9.76
N VAL A 98 -6.05 -11.37 10.43
CA VAL A 98 -6.53 -10.37 11.39
C VAL A 98 -7.04 -11.08 12.64
N THR A 99 -6.79 -10.48 13.80
CA THR A 99 -7.38 -10.91 15.06
C THR A 99 -8.58 -10.03 15.34
N LEU A 100 -9.75 -10.64 15.52
CA LEU A 100 -10.97 -9.97 15.91
C LEU A 100 -11.11 -10.09 17.43
N THR A 101 -11.38 -8.97 18.10
CA THR A 101 -11.58 -8.89 19.56
C THR A 101 -13.03 -8.63 19.89
#